data_AF-A0A933FEV0-F1
#
_entry.id   AF-A0A933FEV0-F1
#
_cell.length_a   1.000
_cell.length_b   1.000
_cell.length_c   1.000
_cell.angle_alpha   90.00
_cell.angle_beta   90.00
_cell.angle_gamma   90.00
#
_symmetry.space_group_name_H-M   'P 1'
#
loop_
_entity.id
_entity.type
_entity.pdbx_description
1 polymer ?
#
loop_
_entity_poly.entity_id
_entity_poly.type
_entity_poly.pdbx_seq_one_letter_code
_entity_poly.pdbx_strand_id
1 'polypeptide(L)'
;RSAAHLKGAQATSNEGAGQRSSPQPRSGFGIGSKIEEAGGRGLPPASAKRKGYFWRLNRATYPTPAERRLEFGVEAGLAAGIAVPVLFKAASAVTMVVSFPLALAAMVVTFGLMTVYRLARFLITGRTPGSGQAPRRLTMRGAVALGLVLGLGLGAAPRAFHKAITEKVTAVYEVEKGRRVRGGAFEAEAIAALADNPAGRRVLDGLRDRFGRVHLPVFMVSEGQHEDTVAVHLGIFDGVFIDAREIRGYGWSVDEFLSDPAKQRQFVRDYLDFVGHELWHAAQARASWGNLVPGPRPMEDEHEAYLIQHFINHERLKRDPSALGSELVAYEDVLDDLDAYFRDLAQAAAYQGRPSGGRSAAHERFMSEVRAGWTAHRIEGYELLSQRYERFPRVRDRYLQKAEALRTAPHGQHSR
;
A
#
# COMPACT_ATOMS: atom_id res chain seq x y z
N ARG A 1 15.64 2.93 -29.85
CA ARG A 1 16.60 1.80 -29.81
C ARG A 1 16.13 0.69 -28.85
N SER A 2 14.82 0.52 -28.63
CA SER A 2 14.25 -0.54 -27.77
C SER A 2 13.03 -1.17 -28.45
N ALA A 3 13.26 -1.84 -29.59
CA ALA A 3 12.19 -2.56 -30.32
C ALA A 3 12.68 -3.90 -30.90
N ALA A 4 13.73 -4.48 -30.32
CA ALA A 4 14.27 -5.75 -30.78
C ALA A 4 14.75 -6.56 -29.59
N HIS A 5 13.86 -7.33 -28.96
CA HIS A 5 14.18 -8.61 -28.30
C HIS A 5 12.94 -9.20 -27.60
N LEU A 6 12.01 -9.78 -28.37
CA LEU A 6 11.04 -10.73 -27.82
C LEU A 6 10.74 -11.80 -28.88
N LYS A 7 11.67 -12.76 -29.04
CA LYS A 7 11.38 -14.08 -29.63
C LYS A 7 12.31 -15.13 -29.03
N GLY A 8 11.71 -16.09 -28.31
CA GLY A 8 12.24 -17.45 -28.16
C GLY A 8 12.39 -17.95 -26.72
N ALA A 9 11.45 -18.78 -26.26
CA ALA A 9 11.74 -19.87 -25.33
C ALA A 9 10.65 -20.95 -25.43
N GLN A 10 11.08 -22.19 -25.69
CA GLN A 10 10.29 -23.41 -25.78
C GLN A 10 9.98 -23.96 -24.39
N ALA A 11 8.83 -24.63 -24.26
CA ALA A 11 8.36 -25.29 -23.05
C ALA A 11 8.93 -26.72 -22.92
N THR A 12 9.27 -27.12 -21.69
CA THR A 12 9.43 -28.54 -21.29
C THR A 12 8.57 -28.80 -20.06
N SER A 13 7.75 -29.85 -20.14
CA SER A 13 6.84 -30.35 -19.10
C SER A 13 7.58 -31.15 -18.02
N ASN A 14 7.07 -31.11 -16.79
CA ASN A 14 7.37 -32.13 -15.77
C ASN A 14 6.12 -32.46 -14.96
N GLU A 15 5.70 -33.72 -15.03
CA GLU A 15 4.71 -34.36 -14.16
C GLU A 15 5.38 -34.89 -12.89
N GLY A 16 4.65 -34.90 -11.77
CA GLY A 16 5.10 -35.52 -10.54
C GLY A 16 4.00 -35.67 -9.51
N ALA A 17 3.40 -36.86 -9.45
CA ALA A 17 2.35 -37.29 -8.54
C ALA A 17 2.87 -37.61 -7.12
N GLY A 18 2.00 -37.54 -6.10
CA GLY A 18 2.30 -38.04 -4.76
C GLY A 18 1.07 -38.08 -3.83
N GLN A 19 0.60 -39.29 -3.54
CA GLN A 19 -0.58 -39.68 -2.74
C GLN A 19 -0.40 -39.63 -1.21
N ARG A 20 -1.56 -39.81 -0.51
CA ARG A 20 -1.83 -40.51 0.78
C ARG A 20 -2.31 -39.58 1.91
N SER A 21 -3.16 -39.93 2.88
CA SER A 21 -4.18 -40.97 3.13
C SER A 21 -4.81 -40.64 4.50
N SER A 22 -6.14 -40.71 4.66
CA SER A 22 -6.86 -40.65 5.96
C SER A 22 -6.96 -42.06 6.62
N PRO A 23 -7.73 -42.35 7.72
CA PRO A 23 -8.30 -41.56 8.84
C PRO A 23 -8.20 -42.21 10.28
N GLN A 24 -8.49 -41.41 11.35
CA GLN A 24 -9.22 -41.67 12.65
C GLN A 24 -9.04 -42.97 13.51
N PRO A 25 -9.65 -43.14 14.74
CA PRO A 25 -10.01 -42.24 15.89
C PRO A 25 -9.76 -42.86 17.32
N ARG A 26 -10.24 -42.16 18.38
CA ARG A 26 -10.95 -42.63 19.61
C ARG A 26 -10.35 -42.53 21.03
N SER A 27 -11.31 -42.39 21.97
CA SER A 27 -11.31 -42.52 23.45
C SER A 27 -10.89 -41.27 24.22
N GLY A 28 -11.59 -40.77 25.26
CA GLY A 28 -12.63 -41.32 26.12
C GLY A 28 -12.09 -41.39 27.56
N PHE A 29 -12.74 -40.73 28.53
CA PHE A 29 -12.89 -41.10 29.96
C PHE A 29 -13.24 -39.86 30.80
N GLY A 30 -14.40 -39.91 31.47
CA GLY A 30 -14.69 -39.14 32.67
C GLY A 30 -14.63 -40.05 33.90
N ILE A 31 -14.54 -39.46 35.09
CA ILE A 31 -15.00 -39.98 36.38
C ILE A 31 -15.10 -38.77 37.32
N GLY A 32 -16.20 -38.65 38.04
CA GLY A 32 -16.36 -37.73 39.16
C GLY A 32 -16.31 -38.46 40.50
N SER A 33 -16.28 -37.71 41.61
CA SER A 33 -16.87 -38.13 42.89
C SER A 33 -16.85 -36.98 43.91
N LYS A 34 -18.02 -36.74 44.51
CA LYS A 34 -18.24 -36.01 45.77
C LYS A 34 -17.66 -36.79 46.95
N ILE A 35 -17.14 -36.11 47.97
CA ILE A 35 -17.12 -36.58 49.38
C ILE A 35 -17.39 -35.39 50.32
N GLU A 36 -18.11 -35.72 51.38
CA GLU A 36 -18.85 -34.92 52.38
C GLU A 36 -18.01 -34.19 53.45
N GLU A 37 -18.75 -33.36 54.19
CA GLU A 37 -18.46 -32.68 55.45
C GLU A 37 -17.97 -33.60 56.58
N ALA A 38 -17.07 -33.06 57.42
CA ALA A 38 -17.07 -33.33 58.86
C ALA A 38 -16.42 -32.15 59.61
N GLY A 39 -17.13 -31.64 60.63
CA GLY A 39 -16.74 -30.50 61.43
C GLY A 39 -15.61 -30.75 62.43
N GLY A 40 -14.99 -29.68 62.92
CA GLY A 40 -13.95 -29.76 63.94
C GLY A 40 -13.42 -28.40 64.41
N ARG A 41 -14.03 -27.90 65.49
CA ARG A 41 -13.44 -27.17 66.63
C ARG A 41 -12.33 -26.12 66.39
N GLY A 42 -12.70 -24.88 66.70
CA GLY A 42 -11.93 -23.88 67.47
C GLY A 42 -10.41 -23.90 67.36
N LEU A 43 -9.89 -23.09 66.44
CA LEU A 43 -8.52 -22.59 66.47
C LEU A 43 -8.54 -21.08 66.76
N PRO A 44 -7.57 -20.55 67.55
CA PRO A 44 -7.49 -19.14 67.87
C PRO A 44 -7.32 -18.30 66.59
N PRO A 45 -7.74 -17.02 66.58
CA PRO A 45 -7.64 -16.17 65.40
C PRO A 45 -6.20 -16.20 64.90
N ALA A 46 -6.01 -16.73 63.70
CA ALA A 46 -4.73 -16.79 63.04
C ALA A 46 -4.11 -15.40 63.09
N SER A 47 -3.01 -15.28 63.83
CA SER A 47 -2.06 -14.18 63.69
C SER A 47 -1.94 -13.90 62.20
N ALA A 48 -2.24 -12.67 61.79
CA ALA A 48 -2.32 -12.29 60.39
C ALA A 48 -1.06 -12.83 59.68
N LYS A 49 -1.20 -13.96 58.97
CA LYS A 49 -0.06 -14.67 58.38
C LYS A 49 0.63 -13.64 57.52
N ARG A 50 1.79 -13.15 57.98
CA ARG A 50 2.58 -12.16 57.24
C ARG A 50 2.83 -12.79 55.90
N LYS A 51 2.10 -12.30 54.89
CA LYS A 51 2.12 -12.90 53.57
C LYS A 51 3.56 -12.93 53.10
N GLY A 52 4.03 -14.13 52.72
CA GLY A 52 5.44 -14.38 52.42
C GLY A 52 5.97 -13.39 51.38
N TYR A 53 7.27 -13.13 51.41
CA TYR A 53 7.96 -12.22 50.48
C TYR A 53 7.56 -12.48 49.01
N PHE A 54 7.51 -13.74 48.60
CA PHE A 54 7.08 -14.16 47.25
C PHE A 54 5.63 -13.81 46.92
N TRP A 55 4.69 -13.86 47.88
CA TRP A 55 3.32 -13.45 47.64
C TRP A 55 3.22 -11.92 47.42
N ARG A 56 4.04 -11.14 48.12
CA ARG A 56 4.13 -9.67 47.94
C ARG A 56 4.83 -9.30 46.64
N LEU A 57 5.87 -10.04 46.26
CA LEU A 57 6.56 -9.91 44.98
C LEU A 57 5.60 -10.19 43.81
N ASN A 58 4.83 -11.27 43.90
CA ASN A 58 3.86 -11.67 42.88
C ASN A 58 2.63 -10.73 42.83
N ARG A 59 2.36 -9.96 43.90
CA ARG A 59 1.35 -8.88 43.86
C ARG A 59 1.89 -7.55 43.35
N ALA A 60 3.18 -7.27 43.50
CA ALA A 60 3.82 -6.05 42.99
C ALA A 60 3.85 -6.01 41.45
N THR A 61 3.67 -7.16 40.80
CA THR A 61 3.62 -7.31 39.34
C THR A 61 2.23 -7.11 38.74
N TYR A 62 1.14 -7.17 39.51
CA TYR A 62 -0.21 -6.97 38.97
C TYR A 62 -0.53 -5.48 38.74
N PRO A 63 -1.13 -5.12 37.60
CA PRO A 63 -1.51 -3.75 37.30
C PRO A 63 -2.67 -3.28 38.17
N THR A 64 -2.52 -2.08 38.73
CA THR A 64 -3.57 -1.32 39.41
C THR A 64 -4.73 -1.00 38.45
N PRO A 65 -5.93 -0.65 38.97
CA PRO A 65 -7.04 -0.23 38.10
C PRO A 65 -6.72 0.96 37.18
N ALA A 66 -5.89 1.90 37.64
CA ALA A 66 -5.44 3.02 36.82
C ALA A 66 -4.49 2.56 35.70
N GLU A 67 -3.62 1.59 35.99
CA GLU A 67 -2.70 1.01 35.00
C GLU A 67 -3.45 0.18 33.95
N ARG A 68 -4.46 -0.61 34.34
CA ARG A 68 -5.33 -1.30 33.37
C ARG A 68 -6.06 -0.33 32.44
N ARG A 69 -6.45 0.84 32.95
CA ARG A 69 -7.09 1.89 32.14
C ARG A 69 -6.10 2.62 31.23
N LEU A 70 -4.85 2.77 31.68
CA LEU A 70 -3.75 3.25 30.86
C LEU A 70 -3.43 2.26 29.73
N GLU A 71 -3.30 0.97 30.05
CA GLU A 71 -3.12 -0.14 29.11
C GLU A 71 -4.20 -0.14 28.03
N PHE A 72 -5.48 -0.12 28.44
CA PHE A 72 -6.60 0.01 27.50
C PHE A 72 -6.52 1.28 26.65
N GLY A 73 -6.14 2.41 27.24
CA GLY A 73 -5.95 3.66 26.50
C GLY A 73 -4.85 3.53 25.44
N VAL A 74 -3.73 2.87 25.77
CA VAL A 74 -2.62 2.62 24.83
C VAL A 74 -3.07 1.70 23.70
N GLU A 75 -3.74 0.60 24.00
CA GLU A 75 -4.29 -0.32 22.98
C GLU A 75 -5.29 0.38 22.06
N ALA A 76 -6.23 1.14 22.64
CA ALA A 76 -7.22 1.90 21.88
C ALA A 76 -6.57 3.01 21.03
N GLY A 77 -5.58 3.71 21.59
CA GLY A 77 -4.82 4.72 20.86
C GLY A 77 -3.97 4.12 19.74
N LEU A 78 -3.39 2.94 19.94
CA LEU A 78 -2.61 2.21 18.92
C LEU A 78 -3.51 1.72 17.79
N ALA A 79 -4.65 1.11 18.12
CA ALA A 79 -5.67 0.71 17.17
C ALA A 79 -6.19 1.91 16.37
N ALA A 80 -6.45 3.04 17.02
CA ALA A 80 -6.83 4.28 16.35
C ALA A 80 -5.68 4.83 15.48
N GLY A 81 -4.44 4.80 15.95
CA GLY A 81 -3.27 5.23 15.19
C GLY A 81 -3.00 4.39 13.94
N ILE A 82 -3.48 3.14 13.90
CA ILE A 82 -3.44 2.26 12.71
C ILE A 82 -4.65 2.47 11.81
N ALA A 83 -5.85 2.48 12.38
CA ALA A 83 -7.09 2.54 11.63
C ALA A 83 -7.31 3.93 10.99
N VAL A 84 -6.99 5.02 11.69
CA VAL A 84 -7.16 6.39 11.19
C VAL A 84 -6.38 6.62 9.90
N PRO A 85 -5.11 6.21 9.76
CA PRO A 85 -4.41 6.33 8.48
C PRO A 85 -5.11 5.71 7.28
N VAL A 86 -5.54 4.45 7.46
CA VAL A 86 -6.16 3.65 6.41
C VAL A 86 -7.55 4.19 6.08
N LEU A 87 -8.35 4.51 7.10
CA LEU A 87 -9.69 5.09 6.93
C LEU A 87 -9.66 6.47 6.25
N PHE A 88 -8.52 7.16 6.29
CA PHE A 88 -8.34 8.47 5.67
C PHE A 88 -7.42 8.38 4.44
N LYS A 89 -7.15 7.17 3.90
CA LYS A 89 -6.35 6.91 2.69
C LYS A 89 -4.96 7.56 2.66
N ALA A 90 -4.40 7.85 3.83
CA ALA A 90 -3.09 8.50 3.92
C ALA A 90 -1.98 7.51 4.33
N ALA A 91 -2.23 6.22 4.16
CA ALA A 91 -1.27 5.10 4.11
C ALA A 91 -2.02 3.84 3.61
N SER A 92 -1.31 2.90 2.97
CA SER A 92 -1.87 1.59 2.63
C SER A 92 -2.01 0.70 3.89
N ALA A 93 -2.94 -0.26 3.87
CA ALA A 93 -3.11 -1.20 4.97
C ALA A 93 -1.86 -2.07 5.19
N VAL A 94 -1.17 -2.45 4.10
CA VAL A 94 0.10 -3.19 4.13
C VAL A 94 1.18 -2.40 4.87
N THR A 95 1.35 -1.12 4.55
CA THR A 95 2.32 -0.24 5.23
C THR A 95 2.09 -0.27 6.74
N MET A 96 0.82 -0.20 7.15
CA MET A 96 0.46 -0.24 8.56
C MET A 96 0.78 -1.59 9.22
N VAL A 97 0.45 -2.71 8.56
CA VAL A 97 0.77 -4.07 9.06
C VAL A 97 2.28 -4.26 9.20
N VAL A 98 3.07 -3.86 8.21
CA VAL A 98 4.53 -4.01 8.23
C VAL A 98 5.16 -3.10 9.29
N SER A 99 4.54 -1.98 9.60
CA SER A 99 4.96 -1.12 10.72
C SER A 99 4.48 -1.58 12.09
N PHE A 100 3.55 -2.55 12.16
CA PHE A 100 2.99 -3.04 13.42
C PHE A 100 4.03 -3.67 14.36
N PRO A 101 5.01 -4.48 13.91
CA PRO A 101 6.06 -5.01 14.77
C PRO A 101 6.91 -3.92 15.44
N LEU A 102 7.14 -2.77 14.77
CA LEU A 102 7.84 -1.63 15.38
C LEU A 102 7.00 -1.00 16.49
N ALA A 103 5.69 -0.84 16.26
CA ALA A 103 4.76 -0.35 17.28
C ALA A 103 4.65 -1.33 18.45
N LEU A 104 4.62 -2.65 18.18
CA LEU A 104 4.64 -3.71 19.18
C LEU A 104 5.95 -3.73 19.97
N ALA A 105 7.11 -3.58 19.31
CA ALA A 105 8.41 -3.51 19.98
C ALA A 105 8.49 -2.27 20.88
N ALA A 106 8.04 -1.10 20.41
CA ALA A 106 7.96 0.10 21.23
C ALA A 106 7.01 -0.08 22.43
N MET A 107 5.90 -0.79 22.24
CA MET A 107 4.96 -1.16 23.29
C MET A 107 5.63 -2.09 24.33
N VAL A 108 6.28 -3.17 23.88
CA VAL A 108 7.02 -4.12 24.75
C VAL A 108 8.12 -3.41 25.54
N VAL A 109 8.88 -2.51 24.91
CA VAL A 109 9.91 -1.70 25.61
C VAL A 109 9.25 -0.82 26.66
N THR A 110 8.15 -0.14 26.33
CA THR A 110 7.46 0.77 27.26
C THR A 110 6.88 0.04 28.48
N PHE A 111 6.16 -1.08 28.26
CA PHE A 111 5.61 -1.88 29.34
C PHE A 111 6.67 -2.68 30.10
N GLY A 112 7.72 -3.13 29.42
CA GLY A 112 8.90 -3.75 30.02
C GLY A 112 9.62 -2.81 30.98
N LEU A 113 9.89 -1.57 30.56
CA LEU A 113 10.50 -0.54 31.40
C LEU A 113 9.64 -0.18 32.61
N MET A 114 8.30 -0.11 32.46
CA MET A 114 7.41 0.08 33.60
C MET A 114 7.48 -1.09 34.59
N THR A 115 7.58 -2.32 34.09
CA THR A 115 7.69 -3.53 34.92
C THR A 115 9.01 -3.55 35.68
N VAL A 116 10.13 -3.23 35.02
CA VAL A 116 11.46 -3.09 35.64
C VAL A 116 11.45 -1.99 36.69
N TYR A 117 10.83 -0.84 36.40
CA TYR A 117 10.70 0.25 37.37
C TYR A 117 9.87 -0.16 38.59
N ARG A 118 8.76 -0.88 38.42
CA ARG A 118 7.95 -1.42 39.53
C ARG A 118 8.79 -2.36 40.42
N LEU A 119 9.54 -3.25 39.79
CA LEU A 119 10.40 -4.20 40.50
C LEU A 119 11.53 -3.49 41.24
N ALA A 120 12.25 -2.58 40.59
CA ALA A 120 13.33 -1.79 41.20
C ALA A 120 12.80 -0.98 42.39
N ARG A 121 11.65 -0.30 42.24
CA ARG A 121 11.03 0.46 43.32
C ARG A 121 10.61 -0.44 44.49
N PHE A 122 10.07 -1.62 44.22
CA PHE A 122 9.75 -2.60 45.25
C PHE A 122 11.01 -3.06 46.00
N LEU A 123 12.09 -3.39 45.27
CA LEU A 123 13.36 -3.80 45.85
C LEU A 123 13.99 -2.71 46.72
N ILE A 124 13.94 -1.45 46.28
CA ILE A 124 14.50 -0.31 47.03
C ILE A 124 13.67 0.02 48.29
N THR A 125 12.33 0.00 48.17
CA THR A 125 11.45 0.54 49.23
C THR A 125 10.81 -0.52 50.11
N GLY A 126 10.86 -1.80 49.73
CA GLY A 126 10.16 -2.90 50.38
C GLY A 126 8.63 -2.80 50.37
N ARG A 127 8.07 -1.78 49.68
CA ARG A 127 6.64 -1.48 49.63
C ARG A 127 6.07 -1.86 48.28
N THR A 128 4.95 -2.58 48.30
CA THR A 128 4.12 -2.78 47.11
C THR A 128 3.52 -1.45 46.66
N PRO A 129 3.48 -1.13 45.36
CA PRO A 129 2.76 0.02 44.84
C PRO A 129 1.32 0.00 45.37
N GLY A 130 0.93 1.01 46.16
CA GLY A 130 -0.43 1.14 46.72
C GLY A 130 -0.59 1.02 48.25
N SER A 131 0.48 0.80 49.02
CA SER A 131 0.35 0.50 50.46
C SER A 131 0.40 1.71 51.43
N GLY A 132 0.12 2.96 51.03
CA GLY A 132 0.05 4.00 52.07
C GLY A 132 -0.09 5.49 51.72
N GLN A 133 0.01 5.90 50.47
CA GLN A 133 -0.35 7.28 50.07
C GLN A 133 -1.11 7.21 48.77
N ALA A 134 -2.36 7.68 48.79
CA ALA A 134 -3.17 7.83 47.60
C ALA A 134 -2.38 8.71 46.61
N PRO A 135 -1.99 8.19 45.43
CA PRO A 135 -1.31 9.02 44.44
C PRO A 135 -2.17 10.25 44.17
N ARG A 136 -1.56 11.44 44.16
CA ARG A 136 -2.21 12.68 43.72
C ARG A 136 -2.94 12.37 42.41
N ARG A 137 -4.26 12.59 42.42
CA ARG A 137 -5.27 12.05 41.52
C ARG A 137 -4.90 12.22 40.03
N LEU A 138 -4.18 11.27 39.45
CA LEU A 138 -4.47 10.92 38.08
C LEU A 138 -5.84 10.24 38.14
N THR A 139 -6.90 10.99 37.82
CA THR A 139 -8.24 10.44 37.78
C THR A 139 -8.27 9.29 36.76
N MET A 140 -9.18 8.32 36.91
CA MET A 140 -9.28 7.24 35.91
C MET A 140 -9.41 7.78 34.47
N ARG A 141 -10.07 8.94 34.31
CA ARG A 141 -10.16 9.67 33.03
C ARG A 141 -8.80 10.16 32.54
N GLY A 142 -7.96 10.69 33.43
CA GLY A 142 -6.58 11.09 33.12
C GLY A 142 -5.69 9.91 32.70
N ALA A 143 -5.86 8.73 33.31
CA ALA A 143 -5.12 7.53 32.93
C ALA A 143 -5.52 7.02 31.54
N VAL A 144 -6.83 6.99 31.22
CA VAL A 144 -7.31 6.66 29.88
C VAL A 144 -6.81 7.67 28.86
N ALA A 145 -6.92 8.98 29.13
CA ALA A 145 -6.47 10.03 28.22
C ALA A 145 -4.96 9.96 27.94
N LEU A 146 -4.14 9.76 28.98
CA LEU A 146 -2.70 9.58 28.81
C LEU A 146 -2.38 8.32 27.99
N GLY A 147 -3.10 7.22 28.25
CA GLY A 147 -2.96 5.99 27.49
C GLY A 147 -3.32 6.21 26.03
N LEU A 148 -4.42 6.90 25.76
CA LEU A 148 -4.87 7.25 24.41
C LEU A 148 -3.84 8.12 23.67
N VAL A 149 -3.27 9.12 24.34
CA VAL A 149 -2.22 9.98 23.76
C VAL A 149 -0.96 9.17 23.45
N LEU A 150 -0.54 8.29 24.36
CA LEU A 150 0.62 7.42 24.16
C LEU A 150 0.37 6.40 23.04
N GLY A 151 -0.79 5.77 23.04
CA GLY A 151 -1.21 4.83 22.01
C GLY A 151 -1.31 5.49 20.64
N LEU A 152 -1.91 6.68 20.56
CA LEU A 152 -1.96 7.49 19.34
C LEU A 152 -0.56 7.91 18.90
N GLY A 153 0.31 8.30 19.83
CA GLY A 153 1.70 8.63 19.53
C GLY A 153 2.47 7.43 18.98
N LEU A 154 2.29 6.24 19.55
CA LEU A 154 2.90 4.99 19.11
C LEU A 154 2.30 4.48 17.79
N GLY A 155 0.99 4.61 17.59
CA GLY A 155 0.32 4.23 16.35
C GLY A 155 0.51 5.25 15.22
N ALA A 156 0.76 6.52 15.54
CA ALA A 156 1.17 7.56 14.59
C ALA A 156 2.69 7.60 14.37
N ALA A 157 3.48 6.92 15.20
CA ALA A 157 4.94 6.83 15.02
C ALA A 157 5.30 6.24 13.65
N PRO A 158 4.66 5.17 13.14
CA PRO A 158 4.82 4.75 11.75
C PRO A 158 4.64 5.85 10.72
N ARG A 159 3.85 6.89 11.00
CA ARG A 159 3.60 8.05 10.15
C ARG A 159 4.64 9.15 10.31
N ALA A 160 4.89 9.56 11.55
CA ALA A 160 5.90 10.57 11.88
C ALA A 160 7.30 10.10 11.45
N PHE A 161 7.54 8.80 11.55
CA PHE A 161 8.75 8.13 11.08
C PHE A 161 8.55 7.42 9.75
N HIS A 162 7.40 7.51 9.06
CA HIS A 162 7.16 6.83 7.78
C HIS A 162 8.29 7.13 6.81
N LYS A 163 8.64 8.41 6.72
CA LYS A 163 9.78 8.92 5.97
C LYS A 163 11.09 8.19 6.30
N ALA A 164 11.46 8.13 7.58
CA ALA A 164 12.73 7.54 8.02
C ALA A 164 12.71 6.00 7.97
N ILE A 165 11.54 5.39 8.17
CA ILE A 165 11.33 3.94 8.09
C ILE A 165 11.41 3.52 6.63
N THR A 166 10.72 4.20 5.71
CA THR A 166 10.81 3.92 4.28
C THR A 166 12.25 4.08 3.79
N GLU A 167 12.96 5.14 4.17
CA GLU A 167 14.39 5.31 3.83
C GLU A 167 15.29 4.19 4.41
N LYS A 168 15.04 3.72 5.65
CA LYS A 168 15.83 2.63 6.25
C LYS A 168 15.47 1.25 5.72
N VAL A 169 14.19 0.97 5.48
CA VAL A 169 13.73 -0.33 5.02
C VAL A 169 14.07 -0.50 3.53
N THR A 170 13.98 0.55 2.72
CA THR A 170 14.49 0.52 1.33
C THR A 170 15.99 0.23 1.28
N ALA A 171 16.77 0.75 2.23
CA ALA A 171 18.19 0.40 2.38
C ALA A 171 18.44 -1.06 2.80
N VAL A 172 17.48 -1.71 3.49
CA VAL A 172 17.58 -3.11 3.93
C VAL A 172 17.16 -4.09 2.83
N TYR A 173 16.23 -3.72 1.96
CA TYR A 173 15.72 -4.58 0.88
C TYR A 173 16.59 -4.57 -0.39
N GLU A 174 17.83 -4.09 -0.33
CA GLU A 174 18.72 -3.94 -1.50
C GLU A 174 18.05 -3.20 -2.69
N VAL A 175 17.06 -2.34 -2.41
CA VAL A 175 16.71 -1.24 -3.31
C VAL A 175 17.85 -0.23 -3.18
N GLU A 176 19.03 -0.63 -3.66
CA GLU A 176 20.28 0.05 -3.39
C GLU A 176 20.13 1.53 -3.76
N LYS A 177 20.27 2.39 -2.74
CA LYS A 177 20.45 3.84 -2.88
C LYS A 177 19.22 4.61 -3.37
N GLY A 178 18.02 4.20 -2.98
CA GLY A 178 16.82 5.04 -3.11
C GLY A 178 17.00 6.41 -2.44
N ARG A 179 17.06 7.50 -3.21
CA ARG A 179 17.18 8.89 -2.74
C ARG A 179 15.87 9.63 -2.90
N ARG A 180 15.35 10.16 -1.81
CA ARG A 180 14.07 10.88 -1.82
C ARG A 180 14.09 12.14 -2.68
N VAL A 181 13.04 12.34 -3.47
CA VAL A 181 12.73 13.62 -4.14
C VAL A 181 12.31 14.66 -3.09
N ARG A 182 13.02 15.78 -3.01
CA ARG A 182 12.86 16.80 -1.96
C ARG A 182 12.20 18.07 -2.51
N GLY A 183 11.57 18.84 -1.63
CA GLY A 183 11.14 20.21 -1.93
C GLY A 183 9.71 20.37 -2.45
N GLY A 184 8.92 19.29 -2.55
CA GLY A 184 7.49 19.33 -2.86
C GLY A 184 7.13 19.76 -4.30
N ALA A 185 8.09 20.21 -5.11
CA ALA A 185 7.85 20.66 -6.48
C ALA A 185 7.34 19.54 -7.40
N PHE A 186 7.90 18.34 -7.26
CA PHE A 186 7.43 17.14 -7.95
C PHE A 186 5.96 16.83 -7.60
N GLU A 187 5.64 16.75 -6.31
CA GLU A 187 4.29 16.43 -5.82
C GLU A 187 3.27 17.49 -6.27
N ALA A 188 3.63 18.78 -6.17
CA ALA A 188 2.77 19.88 -6.59
C ALA A 188 2.48 19.85 -8.10
N GLU A 189 3.50 19.58 -8.92
CA GLU A 189 3.32 19.45 -10.37
C GLU A 189 2.48 18.22 -10.73
N ALA A 190 2.70 17.08 -10.06
CA ALA A 190 1.93 15.87 -10.33
C ALA A 190 0.44 16.10 -10.05
N ILE A 191 0.12 16.78 -8.93
CA ILE A 191 -1.26 17.17 -8.62
C ILE A 191 -1.81 18.13 -9.69
N ALA A 192 -1.07 19.19 -10.03
CA ALA A 192 -1.54 20.20 -10.99
C ALA A 192 -1.79 19.59 -12.38
N ALA A 193 -0.80 18.86 -12.92
CA ALA A 193 -0.87 18.27 -14.24
C ALA A 193 -1.96 17.18 -14.35
N LEU A 194 -2.13 16.35 -13.31
CA LEU A 194 -3.22 15.36 -13.27
C LEU A 194 -4.58 16.02 -13.06
N ALA A 195 -4.69 17.10 -12.29
CA ALA A 195 -5.96 17.79 -12.05
C ALA A 195 -6.55 18.39 -13.32
N ASP A 196 -5.70 18.84 -14.24
CA ASP A 196 -6.15 19.33 -15.54
C ASP A 196 -6.71 18.20 -16.42
N ASN A 197 -6.28 16.95 -16.23
CA ASN A 197 -6.67 15.79 -17.03
C ASN A 197 -7.90 15.05 -16.44
N PRO A 198 -9.00 14.78 -17.18
CA PRO A 198 -10.13 14.01 -16.67
C PRO A 198 -9.78 12.63 -16.09
N ALA A 199 -8.89 11.88 -16.75
CA ALA A 199 -8.40 10.60 -16.25
C ALA A 199 -7.48 10.79 -15.04
N GLY A 200 -6.61 11.82 -15.09
CA GLY A 200 -5.78 12.21 -13.95
C GLY A 200 -6.58 12.57 -12.69
N ARG A 201 -7.73 13.24 -12.84
CA ARG A 201 -8.64 13.53 -11.71
C ARG A 201 -9.16 12.26 -11.04
N ARG A 202 -9.47 11.20 -11.80
CA ARG A 202 -9.85 9.90 -11.22
C ARG A 202 -8.73 9.32 -10.36
N VAL A 203 -7.47 9.43 -10.80
CA VAL A 203 -6.30 9.03 -9.99
C VAL A 203 -6.25 9.82 -8.69
N LEU A 204 -6.36 11.16 -8.77
CA LEU A 204 -6.32 12.03 -7.60
C LEU A 204 -7.47 11.74 -6.62
N ASP A 205 -8.67 11.44 -7.12
CA ASP A 205 -9.82 11.09 -6.28
C ASP A 205 -9.64 9.74 -5.57
N GLY A 206 -8.95 8.79 -6.22
CA GLY A 206 -8.47 7.57 -5.58
C GLY A 206 -7.60 7.84 -4.35
N LEU A 207 -6.74 8.86 -4.43
CA LEU A 207 -5.79 9.30 -3.40
C LEU A 207 -6.33 10.37 -2.44
N ARG A 208 -7.55 10.85 -2.68
CA ARG A 208 -8.19 11.90 -1.89
C ARG A 208 -8.80 11.34 -0.61
N ASP A 209 -8.50 11.98 0.51
CA ASP A 209 -9.15 11.69 1.78
C ASP A 209 -10.57 12.25 1.86
N ARG A 210 -11.29 11.90 2.93
CA ARG A 210 -12.67 12.35 3.17
C ARG A 210 -12.82 13.86 3.37
N PHE A 211 -11.73 14.60 3.54
CA PHE A 211 -11.73 16.07 3.67
C PHE A 211 -11.29 16.76 2.39
N GLY A 212 -11.12 16.00 1.30
CA GLY A 212 -10.75 16.54 0.00
C GLY A 212 -9.25 16.72 -0.20
N ARG A 213 -8.39 16.30 0.74
CA ARG A 213 -6.93 16.42 0.61
C ARG A 213 -6.36 15.23 -0.15
N VAL A 214 -5.53 15.49 -1.16
CA VAL A 214 -4.81 14.46 -1.89
C VAL A 214 -3.54 14.11 -1.14
N HIS A 215 -3.33 12.82 -0.87
CA HIS A 215 -2.11 12.32 -0.26
C HIS A 215 -1.32 11.57 -1.32
N LEU A 216 -0.17 12.07 -1.75
CA LEU A 216 0.68 11.31 -2.67
C LEU A 216 1.58 10.32 -1.91
N PRO A 217 1.96 9.19 -2.51
CA PRO A 217 3.04 8.35 -2.00
C PRO A 217 4.37 9.11 -1.99
N VAL A 218 5.36 8.58 -1.28
CA VAL A 218 6.71 9.17 -1.29
C VAL A 218 7.40 8.86 -2.62
N PHE A 219 7.94 9.88 -3.30
CA PHE A 219 8.76 9.69 -4.49
C PHE A 219 10.24 9.53 -4.14
N MET A 220 10.86 8.52 -4.73
CA MET A 220 12.27 8.18 -4.55
C MET A 220 12.92 7.96 -5.92
N VAL A 221 14.20 8.28 -6.03
CA VAL A 221 15.04 7.93 -7.18
C VAL A 221 15.88 6.73 -6.78
N SER A 222 15.73 5.60 -7.46
CA SER A 222 16.46 4.37 -7.21
C SER A 222 17.63 4.23 -8.18
N GLU A 223 18.78 3.80 -7.68
CA GLU A 223 19.93 3.40 -8.51
C GLU A 223 19.84 1.93 -8.93
N GLY A 224 18.93 1.16 -8.31
CA GLY A 224 18.68 -0.23 -8.66
C GLY A 224 18.04 -0.36 -10.03
N GLN A 225 18.37 -1.44 -10.75
CA GLN A 225 17.74 -1.76 -12.02
C GLN A 225 16.32 -2.26 -11.76
N HIS A 226 15.32 -1.43 -12.01
CA HIS A 226 13.99 -1.92 -12.30
C HIS A 226 14.02 -2.32 -13.78
N GLU A 227 14.31 -3.59 -14.07
CA GLU A 227 14.44 -4.07 -15.46
C GLU A 227 13.27 -3.54 -16.30
N ASP A 228 13.60 -2.69 -17.26
CA ASP A 228 12.71 -2.06 -18.24
C ASP A 228 11.51 -1.23 -17.74
N THR A 229 11.55 -0.65 -16.54
CA THR A 229 10.51 0.31 -16.10
C THR A 229 11.04 1.70 -15.72
N VAL A 230 10.23 2.73 -16.01
CA VAL A 230 10.51 4.13 -15.65
C VAL A 230 10.41 4.33 -14.14
N ALA A 231 9.38 3.73 -13.54
CA ALA A 231 9.13 3.78 -12.12
C ALA A 231 8.40 2.52 -11.66
N VAL A 232 8.30 2.34 -10.34
CA VAL A 232 7.46 1.30 -9.73
C VAL A 232 6.90 1.76 -8.40
N HIS A 233 5.61 1.55 -8.19
CA HIS A 233 4.94 1.73 -6.91
C HIS A 233 5.12 0.48 -6.07
N LEU A 234 5.73 0.62 -4.89
CA LEU A 234 5.86 -0.45 -3.91
C LEU A 234 4.90 -0.20 -2.74
N GLY A 235 3.81 -0.97 -2.70
CA GLY A 235 2.71 -0.76 -1.75
C GLY A 235 3.07 -0.96 -0.28
N ILE A 236 4.15 -1.71 0.00
CA ILE A 236 4.73 -1.87 1.35
C ILE A 236 5.36 -0.57 1.87
N PHE A 237 5.82 0.29 0.97
CA PHE A 237 6.45 1.56 1.28
C PHE A 237 5.53 2.76 1.08
N ASP A 238 4.36 2.55 0.47
CA ASP A 238 3.51 3.63 -0.07
C ASP A 238 4.38 4.65 -0.82
N GLY A 239 5.22 4.12 -1.72
CA GLY A 239 6.30 4.85 -2.37
C GLY A 239 6.43 4.50 -3.84
N VAL A 240 6.77 5.50 -4.65
CA VAL A 240 7.06 5.38 -6.08
C VAL A 240 8.56 5.56 -6.30
N PHE A 241 9.19 4.57 -6.90
CA PHE A 241 10.63 4.49 -7.13
C PHE A 241 10.91 4.73 -8.60
N ILE A 242 11.42 5.92 -8.91
CA ILE A 242 11.82 6.38 -10.23
C ILE A 242 13.21 5.83 -10.53
N ASP A 243 13.42 5.24 -11.69
CA ASP A 243 14.72 4.73 -12.09
C ASP A 243 15.68 5.89 -12.43
N ALA A 244 16.88 5.89 -11.84
CA ALA A 244 17.90 6.90 -12.09
C ALA A 244 18.35 6.98 -13.57
N ARG A 245 18.18 5.92 -14.35
CA ARG A 245 18.44 5.91 -15.80
C ARG A 245 17.57 6.91 -16.55
N GLU A 246 16.32 7.10 -16.14
CA GLU A 246 15.41 8.06 -16.77
C GLU A 246 15.89 9.49 -16.55
N ILE A 247 16.36 9.81 -15.34
CA ILE A 247 16.95 11.11 -15.03
C ILE A 247 18.23 11.35 -15.84
N ARG A 248 19.09 10.33 -15.93
CA ARG A 248 20.31 10.37 -16.76
C ARG A 248 19.99 10.48 -18.25
N GLY A 249 18.84 9.98 -18.68
CA GLY A 249 18.33 10.15 -20.05
C GLY A 249 18.14 11.62 -20.45
N TYR A 250 17.85 12.51 -19.49
CA TYR A 250 17.83 13.97 -19.71
C TYR A 250 19.23 14.62 -19.72
N GLY A 251 20.29 13.85 -19.46
CA GLY A 251 21.63 14.37 -19.23
C GLY A 251 21.81 15.02 -17.85
N TRP A 252 20.88 14.76 -16.91
CA TRP A 252 21.00 15.24 -15.53
C TRP A 252 21.67 14.19 -14.65
N SER A 253 22.45 14.65 -13.68
CA SER A 253 22.79 13.83 -12.52
C SER A 253 21.58 13.72 -11.58
N VAL A 254 21.56 12.65 -10.77
CA VAL A 254 20.55 12.49 -9.71
C VAL A 254 20.61 13.65 -8.72
N ASP A 255 21.80 14.15 -8.38
CA ASP A 255 21.95 15.32 -7.49
C ASP A 255 21.34 16.59 -8.06
N GLU A 256 21.55 16.86 -9.35
CA GLU A 256 20.93 18.01 -10.02
C GLU A 256 19.42 17.89 -10.05
N PHE A 257 18.87 16.72 -10.40
CA PHE A 257 17.42 16.51 -10.38
C PHE A 257 16.82 16.68 -8.98
N LEU A 258 17.46 16.13 -7.96
CA LEU A 258 16.97 16.21 -6.58
C LEU A 258 17.05 17.62 -5.98
N SER A 259 17.96 18.45 -6.47
CA SER A 259 18.17 19.83 -5.99
C SER A 259 17.47 20.90 -6.82
N ASP A 260 17.01 20.59 -8.04
CA ASP A 260 16.41 21.55 -8.97
C ASP A 260 14.89 21.33 -9.15
N PRO A 261 14.05 22.19 -8.53
CA PRO A 261 12.59 22.13 -8.69
C PRO A 261 12.11 22.23 -10.14
N ALA A 262 12.82 22.91 -11.03
CA ALA A 262 12.41 23.05 -12.42
C ALA A 262 12.56 21.72 -13.18
N LYS A 263 13.66 20.99 -12.94
CA LYS A 263 13.88 19.64 -13.49
C LYS A 263 12.83 18.65 -13.00
N GLN A 264 12.47 18.71 -11.71
CA GLN A 264 11.41 17.89 -11.14
C GLN A 264 10.07 18.14 -11.83
N ARG A 265 9.69 19.40 -12.03
CA ARG A 265 8.46 19.77 -12.74
C ARG A 265 8.46 19.31 -14.20
N GLN A 266 9.59 19.49 -14.89
CA GLN A 266 9.74 19.04 -16.26
C GLN A 266 9.56 17.53 -16.37
N PHE A 267 10.26 16.76 -15.53
CA PHE A 267 10.17 15.31 -15.51
C PHE A 267 8.72 14.82 -15.34
N VAL A 268 7.98 15.42 -14.40
CA VAL A 268 6.57 15.08 -14.17
C VAL A 268 5.70 15.34 -15.40
N ARG A 269 5.91 16.45 -16.11
CA ARG A 269 5.12 16.75 -17.32
C ARG A 269 5.41 15.79 -18.46
N ASP A 270 6.68 15.46 -18.63
CA ASP A 270 7.14 14.60 -19.71
C ASP A 270 6.68 13.14 -19.48
N TYR A 271 6.71 12.67 -18.22
CA TYR A 271 6.30 11.33 -17.79
C TYR A 271 4.93 11.32 -17.06
N LEU A 272 4.03 12.25 -17.39
CA LEU A 272 2.76 12.42 -16.66
C LEU A 272 1.90 11.15 -16.63
N ASP A 273 1.93 10.40 -17.72
CA ASP A 273 1.18 9.16 -17.89
C ASP A 273 1.74 8.03 -17.02
N PHE A 274 3.06 7.86 -16.98
CA PHE A 274 3.72 6.94 -16.02
C PHE A 274 3.48 7.36 -14.56
N VAL A 275 3.56 8.66 -14.25
CA VAL A 275 3.22 9.16 -12.91
C VAL A 275 1.77 8.82 -12.58
N GLY A 276 0.85 8.98 -13.53
CA GLY A 276 -0.54 8.58 -13.39
C GLY A 276 -0.73 7.08 -13.14
N HIS A 277 0.00 6.24 -13.88
CA HIS A 277 0.03 4.77 -13.74
C HIS A 277 0.43 4.37 -12.32
N GLU A 278 1.57 4.86 -11.83
CA GLU A 278 2.07 4.49 -10.50
C GLU A 278 1.20 5.05 -9.36
N LEU A 279 0.62 6.23 -9.56
CA LEU A 279 -0.33 6.79 -8.61
C LEU A 279 -1.67 6.03 -8.60
N TRP A 280 -2.07 5.42 -9.71
CA TRP A 280 -3.23 4.52 -9.73
C TRP A 280 -2.96 3.27 -8.89
N HIS A 281 -1.77 2.69 -8.96
CA HIS A 281 -1.36 1.61 -8.07
C HIS A 281 -1.37 2.00 -6.59
N ALA A 282 -0.97 3.23 -6.27
CA ALA A 282 -1.10 3.76 -4.91
C ALA A 282 -2.58 3.86 -4.48
N ALA A 283 -3.46 4.32 -5.37
CA ALA A 283 -4.89 4.38 -5.11
C ALA A 283 -5.50 2.98 -4.88
N GLN A 284 -5.17 2.00 -5.72
CA GLN A 284 -5.59 0.60 -5.58
C GLN A 284 -5.14 0.02 -4.24
N ALA A 285 -3.85 0.18 -3.90
CA ALA A 285 -3.28 -0.33 -2.65
C ALA A 285 -3.94 0.28 -1.40
N ARG A 286 -4.44 1.52 -1.50
CA ARG A 286 -5.15 2.21 -0.41
C ARG A 286 -6.65 1.87 -0.36
N ALA A 287 -7.24 1.46 -1.49
CA ALA A 287 -8.61 0.98 -1.54
C ALA A 287 -8.75 -0.47 -1.04
N SER A 288 -7.75 -1.31 -1.27
CA SER A 288 -7.77 -2.72 -0.87
C SER A 288 -7.49 -2.91 0.63
N TRP A 289 -8.54 -3.09 1.44
CA TRP A 289 -8.39 -3.63 2.80
C TRP A 289 -8.03 -5.12 2.81
N GLY A 290 -8.31 -5.85 1.72
CA GLY A 290 -8.10 -7.31 1.62
C GLY A 290 -6.64 -7.73 1.37
N ASN A 291 -5.79 -6.82 0.88
CA ASN A 291 -4.39 -7.11 0.56
C ASN A 291 -3.46 -6.97 1.77
N LEU A 292 -3.92 -7.31 2.98
CA LEU A 292 -3.09 -7.26 4.20
C LEU A 292 -1.90 -8.25 4.15
N VAL A 293 -2.01 -9.27 3.31
CA VAL A 293 -0.93 -10.23 3.05
C VAL A 293 -0.08 -9.73 1.90
N PRO A 294 1.24 -9.52 2.09
CA PRO A 294 2.15 -9.26 0.99
C PRO A 294 2.07 -10.41 -0.02
N GLY A 295 1.58 -10.11 -1.21
CA GLY A 295 1.47 -11.05 -2.32
C GLY A 295 1.72 -10.33 -3.64
N PRO A 296 2.06 -11.08 -4.71
CA PRO A 296 2.14 -10.50 -6.04
C PRO A 296 0.79 -9.85 -6.37
N ARG A 297 0.83 -8.62 -6.91
CA ARG A 297 -0.40 -7.96 -7.34
C ARG A 297 -1.09 -8.82 -8.39
N PRO A 298 -2.44 -8.92 -8.34
CA PRO A 298 -3.18 -9.54 -9.42
C PRO A 298 -2.92 -8.77 -10.72
N MET A 299 -2.88 -9.49 -11.84
CA MET A 299 -2.66 -8.89 -13.16
C MET A 299 -3.70 -7.81 -13.50
N GLU A 300 -4.90 -7.96 -12.95
CA GLU A 300 -6.01 -7.02 -13.00
C GLU A 300 -5.63 -5.61 -12.53
N ASP A 301 -4.76 -5.46 -11.52
CA ASP A 301 -4.33 -4.15 -11.02
C ASP A 301 -3.49 -3.41 -12.08
N GLU A 302 -2.63 -4.14 -12.80
CA GLU A 302 -1.81 -3.61 -13.90
C GLU A 302 -2.68 -3.24 -15.11
N HIS A 303 -3.68 -4.06 -15.45
CA HIS A 303 -4.63 -3.76 -16.53
C HIS A 303 -5.30 -2.39 -16.33
N GLU A 304 -5.78 -2.13 -15.12
CA GLU A 304 -6.41 -0.85 -14.79
C GLU A 304 -5.42 0.31 -14.85
N ALA A 305 -4.19 0.12 -14.36
CA ALA A 305 -3.16 1.15 -14.37
C ALA A 305 -2.76 1.53 -15.82
N TYR A 306 -2.54 0.55 -16.69
CA TYR A 306 -2.26 0.81 -18.11
C TYR A 306 -3.44 1.48 -18.83
N LEU A 307 -4.69 1.13 -18.48
CA LEU A 307 -5.86 1.83 -19.02
C LEU A 307 -5.91 3.29 -18.55
N ILE A 308 -5.58 3.57 -17.29
CA ILE A 308 -5.46 4.93 -16.80
C ILE A 308 -4.35 5.69 -17.53
N GLN A 309 -3.19 5.08 -17.74
CA GLN A 309 -2.11 5.64 -18.56
C GLN A 309 -2.60 5.97 -19.98
N HIS A 310 -3.30 5.03 -20.61
CA HIS A 310 -3.92 5.20 -21.92
C HIS A 310 -4.89 6.39 -21.96
N PHE A 311 -5.78 6.52 -20.97
CA PHE A 311 -6.72 7.64 -20.90
C PHE A 311 -6.03 8.99 -20.64
N ILE A 312 -4.95 9.01 -19.85
CA ILE A 312 -4.15 10.23 -19.65
C ILE A 312 -3.52 10.65 -20.97
N ASN A 313 -2.93 9.71 -21.72
CA ASN A 313 -2.32 9.95 -23.03
C ASN A 313 -3.34 10.40 -24.08
N HIS A 314 -4.55 9.82 -24.06
CA HIS A 314 -5.67 10.26 -24.90
C HIS A 314 -5.99 11.75 -24.68
N GLU A 315 -6.12 12.16 -23.43
CA GLU A 315 -6.44 13.55 -23.07
C GLU A 315 -5.27 14.51 -23.34
N ARG A 316 -4.02 14.02 -23.35
CA ARG A 316 -2.86 14.79 -23.84
C ARG A 316 -2.96 15.02 -25.35
N LEU A 317 -3.26 13.97 -26.13
CA LEU A 317 -3.43 14.07 -27.58
C LEU A 317 -4.53 15.06 -27.99
N LYS A 318 -5.62 15.15 -27.20
CA LYS A 318 -6.71 16.13 -27.43
C LYS A 318 -6.23 17.58 -27.35
N ARG A 319 -5.22 17.87 -26.53
CA ARG A 319 -4.66 19.21 -26.36
C ARG A 319 -3.55 19.50 -27.36
N ASP A 320 -2.73 18.49 -27.61
CA ASP A 320 -1.59 18.56 -28.50
C ASP A 320 -1.44 17.19 -29.18
N PRO A 321 -1.82 17.08 -30.47
CA PRO A 321 -1.66 15.85 -31.24
C PRO A 321 -0.21 15.35 -31.30
N SER A 322 0.78 16.21 -31.05
CA SER A 322 2.19 15.86 -31.02
C SER A 322 2.69 15.31 -29.67
N ALA A 323 1.87 15.35 -28.61
CA ALA A 323 2.29 15.10 -27.22
C ALA A 323 2.85 13.70 -26.91
N LEU A 324 2.54 12.67 -27.70
CA LEU A 324 3.05 11.31 -27.44
C LEU A 324 4.44 11.08 -28.04
N GLY A 325 5.35 10.56 -27.22
CA GLY A 325 6.69 10.11 -27.61
C GLY A 325 6.73 8.60 -27.86
N SER A 326 7.43 7.87 -26.98
CA SER A 326 7.56 6.40 -27.01
C SER A 326 6.24 5.66 -26.85
N GLU A 327 5.28 6.25 -26.14
CA GLU A 327 4.02 5.62 -25.74
C GLU A 327 2.99 5.48 -26.86
N LEU A 328 3.31 6.01 -28.04
CA LEU A 328 2.40 5.99 -29.18
C LEU A 328 2.04 4.56 -29.61
N VAL A 329 2.99 3.63 -29.56
CA VAL A 329 2.76 2.23 -29.95
C VAL A 329 1.80 1.56 -28.99
N ALA A 330 2.07 1.62 -27.67
CA ALA A 330 1.18 1.05 -26.67
C ALA A 330 -0.23 1.69 -26.71
N TYR A 331 -0.31 3.00 -26.97
CA TYR A 331 -1.58 3.69 -27.17
C TYR A 331 -2.35 3.12 -28.37
N GLU A 332 -1.69 2.93 -29.51
CA GLU A 332 -2.29 2.33 -30.72
C GLU A 332 -2.71 0.87 -30.51
N ASP A 333 -1.87 0.05 -29.88
CA ASP A 333 -2.16 -1.36 -29.63
C ASP A 333 -3.42 -1.55 -28.78
N VAL A 334 -3.58 -0.71 -27.75
CA VAL A 334 -4.79 -0.65 -26.93
C VAL A 334 -6.01 -0.29 -27.77
N LEU A 335 -5.92 0.73 -28.66
CA LEU A 335 -7.03 1.10 -29.55
C LEU A 335 -7.34 0.01 -30.58
N ASP A 336 -6.35 -0.78 -31.01
CA ASP A 336 -6.55 -1.83 -32.00
C ASP A 336 -7.31 -3.02 -31.40
N ASP A 337 -6.84 -3.53 -30.27
CA ASP A 337 -7.48 -4.65 -29.57
C ASP A 337 -7.11 -4.64 -28.07
N LEU A 338 -8.00 -4.09 -27.25
CA LEU A 338 -7.83 -4.01 -25.79
C LEU A 338 -7.62 -5.38 -25.14
N ASP A 339 -8.34 -6.41 -25.59
CA ASP A 339 -8.26 -7.74 -24.98
C ASP A 339 -6.97 -8.46 -25.44
N ALA A 340 -6.51 -8.26 -26.68
CA ALA A 340 -5.20 -8.73 -27.11
C ALA A 340 -4.06 -8.03 -26.36
N TYR A 341 -4.14 -6.71 -26.20
CA TYR A 341 -3.15 -5.95 -25.44
C TYR A 341 -2.98 -6.52 -24.03
N PHE A 342 -4.08 -6.83 -23.32
CA PHE A 342 -4.00 -7.45 -22.00
C PHE A 342 -3.49 -8.89 -22.01
N ARG A 343 -3.81 -9.69 -23.04
CA ARG A 343 -3.21 -11.03 -23.19
C ARG A 343 -1.70 -10.95 -23.38
N ASP A 344 -1.23 -10.02 -24.20
CA ASP A 344 0.20 -9.83 -24.48
C ASP A 344 0.92 -9.30 -23.26
N LEU A 345 0.31 -8.35 -22.54
CA LEU A 345 0.83 -7.83 -21.28
C LEU A 345 0.98 -8.94 -20.23
N ALA A 346 -0.01 -9.83 -20.10
CA ALA A 346 0.06 -10.97 -19.18
C ALA A 346 1.15 -12.00 -19.56
N GLN A 347 1.60 -12.02 -20.81
CA GLN A 347 2.66 -12.91 -21.29
C GLN A 347 4.06 -12.29 -21.20
N ALA A 348 4.16 -10.97 -21.06
CA ALA A 348 5.43 -10.27 -20.97
C ALA A 348 6.24 -10.77 -19.77
N ALA A 349 7.56 -10.89 -19.96
CA ALA A 349 8.46 -11.50 -18.97
C ALA A 349 8.34 -10.89 -17.57
N ALA A 350 8.13 -9.57 -17.48
CA ALA A 350 7.93 -8.83 -16.23
C ALA A 350 6.68 -9.25 -15.43
N TYR A 351 5.71 -9.91 -16.08
CA TYR A 351 4.43 -10.32 -15.49
C TYR A 351 4.25 -11.84 -15.44
N GLN A 352 5.20 -12.62 -15.98
CA GLN A 352 5.13 -14.08 -15.93
C GLN A 352 5.06 -14.59 -14.49
N GLY A 353 4.10 -15.47 -14.22
CA GLY A 353 3.89 -16.06 -12.90
C GLY A 353 3.06 -15.22 -11.94
N ARG A 354 2.61 -14.01 -12.32
CA ARG A 354 1.62 -13.29 -11.53
C ARG A 354 0.27 -14.02 -11.59
N PRO A 355 -0.40 -14.23 -10.45
CA PRO A 355 -1.71 -14.84 -10.47
C PRO A 355 -2.71 -13.91 -11.17
N SER A 356 -3.52 -14.44 -12.08
CA SER A 356 -4.81 -13.82 -12.38
C SER A 356 -5.62 -13.93 -11.09
N GLY A 357 -5.95 -12.81 -10.44
CA GLY A 357 -6.48 -12.80 -9.07
C GLY A 357 -7.87 -13.43 -8.92
N GLY A 358 -8.44 -13.96 -10.00
CA GLY A 358 -9.89 -14.05 -10.14
C GLY A 358 -10.44 -12.63 -10.31
N ARG A 359 -11.37 -12.44 -11.23
CA ARG A 359 -11.92 -11.12 -11.50
C ARG A 359 -12.62 -10.59 -10.24
N SER A 360 -11.98 -9.64 -9.57
CA SER A 360 -12.61 -9.00 -8.41
C SER A 360 -13.85 -8.24 -8.90
N ALA A 361 -14.91 -8.18 -8.09
CA ALA A 361 -16.12 -7.43 -8.47
C ALA A 361 -15.84 -5.94 -8.76
N ALA A 362 -14.76 -5.38 -8.18
CA ALA A 362 -14.29 -4.05 -8.48
C ALA A 362 -13.70 -3.95 -9.89
N HIS A 363 -12.81 -4.90 -10.26
CA HIS A 363 -12.21 -4.96 -11.58
C HIS A 363 -13.27 -5.20 -12.68
N GLU A 364 -14.23 -6.11 -12.44
CA GLU A 364 -15.31 -6.35 -13.40
C GLU A 364 -16.16 -5.11 -13.64
N ARG A 365 -16.45 -4.35 -12.57
CA ARG A 365 -17.17 -3.08 -12.69
C ARG A 365 -16.36 -2.07 -13.49
N PHE A 366 -15.07 -1.90 -13.19
CA PHE A 366 -14.20 -1.01 -13.93
C PHE A 366 -14.16 -1.37 -15.42
N MET A 367 -13.93 -2.64 -15.75
CA MET A 367 -13.88 -3.12 -17.13
C MET A 367 -15.23 -2.99 -17.86
N SER A 368 -16.34 -3.19 -17.14
CA SER A 368 -17.67 -2.96 -17.69
C SER A 368 -17.88 -1.48 -18.07
N GLU A 369 -17.48 -0.55 -17.20
CA GLU A 369 -17.53 0.89 -17.47
C GLU A 369 -16.67 1.28 -18.67
N VAL A 370 -15.44 0.76 -18.76
CA VAL A 370 -14.53 0.99 -19.89
C VAL A 370 -15.15 0.48 -21.19
N ARG A 371 -15.66 -0.76 -21.20
CA ARG A 371 -16.25 -1.39 -22.38
C ARG A 371 -17.51 -0.68 -22.86
N ALA A 372 -18.30 -0.11 -21.96
CA ALA A 372 -19.50 0.64 -22.32
C ALA A 372 -19.21 1.88 -23.19
N GLY A 373 -18.07 2.54 -22.97
CA GLY A 373 -17.64 3.71 -23.75
C GLY A 373 -16.59 3.41 -24.84
N TRP A 374 -16.13 2.16 -24.95
CA TRP A 374 -14.88 1.85 -25.65
C TRP A 374 -14.92 2.17 -27.14
N THR A 375 -16.02 1.86 -27.85
CA THR A 375 -16.11 2.15 -29.29
C THR A 375 -16.00 3.64 -29.59
N ALA A 376 -16.68 4.48 -28.81
CA ALA A 376 -16.61 5.95 -28.97
C ALA A 376 -15.19 6.46 -28.67
N HIS A 377 -14.57 5.94 -27.61
CA HIS A 377 -13.18 6.25 -27.25
C HIS A 377 -12.19 5.89 -28.37
N ARG A 378 -12.34 4.70 -28.98
CA ARG A 378 -11.51 4.25 -30.11
C ARG A 378 -11.63 5.16 -31.33
N ILE A 379 -12.86 5.54 -31.68
CA ILE A 379 -13.13 6.45 -32.79
C ILE A 379 -12.40 7.78 -32.55
N GLU A 380 -12.61 8.41 -31.39
CA GLU A 380 -11.92 9.67 -31.04
C GLU A 380 -10.40 9.50 -31.07
N GLY A 381 -9.88 8.38 -30.55
CA GLY A 381 -8.45 8.10 -30.53
C GLY A 381 -7.84 8.03 -31.93
N TYR A 382 -8.48 7.34 -32.87
CA TYR A 382 -8.03 7.32 -34.26
C TYR A 382 -8.13 8.67 -34.96
N GLU A 383 -9.14 9.48 -34.64
CA GLU A 383 -9.21 10.85 -35.15
C GLU A 383 -8.07 11.71 -34.66
N LEU A 384 -7.71 11.62 -33.37
CA LEU A 384 -6.55 12.31 -32.79
C LEU A 384 -5.24 11.87 -33.45
N LEU A 385 -5.07 10.56 -33.68
CA LEU A 385 -3.92 10.04 -34.43
C LEU A 385 -3.89 10.55 -35.87
N SER A 386 -5.06 10.67 -36.53
CA SER A 386 -5.11 11.26 -37.86
C SER A 386 -4.64 12.72 -37.88
N GLN A 387 -5.01 13.51 -36.87
CA GLN A 387 -4.57 14.90 -36.71
C GLN A 387 -3.06 14.98 -36.49
N ARG A 388 -2.50 14.11 -35.64
CA ARG A 388 -1.05 14.00 -35.42
C ARG A 388 -0.29 13.76 -36.72
N TYR A 389 -0.82 12.91 -37.59
CA TYR A 389 -0.20 12.55 -38.86
C TYR A 389 -0.72 13.36 -40.06
N GLU A 390 -1.25 14.57 -39.84
CA GLU A 390 -1.80 15.42 -40.90
C GLU A 390 -0.83 15.62 -42.09
N ARG A 391 0.47 15.75 -41.79
CA ARG A 391 1.54 15.92 -42.80
C ARG A 391 1.87 14.65 -43.58
N PHE A 392 1.30 13.51 -43.22
CA PHE A 392 1.54 12.20 -43.83
C PHE A 392 0.21 11.61 -44.30
N PRO A 393 -0.33 12.04 -45.47
CA PRO A 393 -1.69 11.74 -45.89
C PRO A 393 -2.05 10.25 -45.87
N ARG A 394 -1.13 9.37 -46.31
CA ARG A 394 -1.36 7.91 -46.28
C ARG A 394 -1.57 7.36 -44.87
N VAL A 395 -0.85 7.90 -43.89
CA VAL A 395 -0.94 7.48 -42.48
C VAL A 395 -2.21 8.05 -41.85
N ARG A 396 -2.48 9.34 -42.06
CA ARG A 396 -3.73 9.99 -41.65
C ARG A 396 -4.96 9.25 -42.16
N ASP A 397 -5.00 8.97 -43.47
CA ASP A 397 -6.15 8.35 -44.12
C ASP A 397 -6.38 6.92 -43.60
N ARG A 398 -5.32 6.20 -43.23
CA ARG A 398 -5.43 4.89 -42.56
C ARG A 398 -6.16 5.00 -41.21
N TYR A 399 -5.85 5.98 -40.38
CA TYR A 399 -6.55 6.16 -39.11
C TYR A 399 -7.99 6.63 -39.30
N LEU A 400 -8.26 7.52 -40.27
CA LEU A 400 -9.63 7.89 -40.62
C LEU A 400 -10.46 6.69 -41.09
N GLN A 401 -9.87 5.78 -41.88
CA GLN A 401 -10.52 4.53 -42.28
C GLN A 401 -10.82 3.64 -41.08
N LYS A 402 -9.88 3.51 -40.11
CA LYS A 402 -10.13 2.76 -38.86
C LYS A 402 -11.30 3.37 -38.06
N ALA A 403 -11.34 4.69 -37.92
CA ALA A 403 -12.43 5.39 -37.25
C ALA A 403 -13.79 5.16 -37.95
N GLU A 404 -13.82 5.27 -39.28
CA GLU A 404 -15.04 5.07 -40.07
C GLU A 404 -15.56 3.62 -40.05
N ALA A 405 -14.64 2.66 -40.07
CA ALA A 405 -14.98 1.24 -39.91
C ALA A 405 -15.70 0.99 -38.57
N LEU A 406 -15.28 1.64 -37.48
CA LEU A 406 -15.94 1.52 -36.18
C LEU A 406 -17.31 2.20 -36.11
N ARG A 407 -17.54 3.29 -36.87
CA ARG A 407 -18.84 3.96 -36.94
C ARG A 407 -19.89 3.16 -37.70
N THR A 408 -19.45 2.50 -38.77
CA THR A 408 -20.33 1.77 -39.69
C THR A 408 -20.55 0.31 -39.29
N ALA A 409 -19.75 -0.22 -38.36
CA ALA A 409 -19.92 -1.56 -37.86
C ALA A 409 -21.26 -1.74 -37.11
N PRO A 410 -22.00 -2.84 -37.35
CA PRO A 410 -23.22 -3.15 -36.62
C PRO A 410 -22.96 -3.21 -35.12
N HIS A 411 -23.78 -2.52 -34.32
CA HIS A 411 -23.72 -2.58 -32.86
C HIS A 411 -23.72 -4.05 -32.39
N GLY A 412 -22.60 -4.52 -31.83
CA GLY A 412 -22.46 -5.87 -31.26
C GLY A 412 -21.46 -6.81 -31.96
N GLN A 413 -20.83 -6.43 -33.08
CA GLN A 413 -19.84 -7.30 -33.75
C GLN A 413 -18.41 -7.23 -33.18
N HIS A 414 -18.11 -6.31 -32.26
CA HIS A 414 -16.74 -6.10 -31.75
C HIS A 414 -16.43 -6.76 -30.40
N SER A 415 -17.32 -7.62 -29.88
CA SER A 415 -17.22 -8.18 -28.53
C SER A 415 -16.56 -9.57 -28.45
N ARG A 416 -15.81 -10.00 -29.47
CA ARG A 416 -15.20 -11.35 -29.50
C ARG A 416 -13.70 -11.32 -29.49
#